data_AF-D5HAE4-F1
#
_entry.id   AF-D5HAE4-F1
#
_cell.length_a   1.000
_cell.length_b   1.000
_cell.length_c   1.000
_cell.angle_alpha   90.00
_cell.angle_beta   90.00
_cell.angle_gamma   90.00
#
_symmetry.space_group_name_H-M   'P 1'
#
loop_
_entity.id
_entity.type
_entity.pdbx_description
1 polymer ?
#
loop_
_entity_poly.entity_id
_entity_poly.type
_entity_poly.pdbx_seq_one_letter_code
_entity_poly.pdbx_strand_id
1 'polypeptide(L)'
;MLTVLDWFILVMLLAGLIRGYLVGAVRQAASLLGLVAALLFSVEFMGAVGALIVKSLGLAESVAPLAGFTVLFLGVYLLFLVLARLLEQLFDTLSLSFLNRAAGGAVGGAKAALLLSLLFLVLAGLELPEKETRTDSALYRPVAQLLPRTIEATESWFPAAKRAADQLGRQVRSRMDAVPESSDSGNARSGLQSGIQ
;
A
#
# COMPACT_ATOMS: atom_id res chain seq x y z
N MET A 1 -21.76 -23.20 -13.22
CA MET A 1 -20.88 -24.15 -12.50
C MET A 1 -19.71 -23.35 -11.93
N LEU A 2 -19.11 -23.77 -10.81
CA LEU A 2 -17.94 -23.07 -10.27
C LEU A 2 -16.72 -23.38 -11.15
N THR A 3 -16.07 -22.34 -11.63
CA THR A 3 -14.86 -22.42 -12.46
C THR A 3 -13.61 -22.58 -11.59
N VAL A 4 -12.47 -22.91 -12.21
CA VAL A 4 -11.16 -22.92 -11.54
C VAL A 4 -10.85 -21.57 -10.89
N LEU A 5 -11.26 -20.47 -11.56
CA LEU A 5 -11.11 -19.11 -11.05
C LEU A 5 -11.95 -18.87 -9.80
N ASP A 6 -13.19 -19.39 -9.75
CA ASP A 6 -14.03 -19.29 -8.55
C ASP A 6 -13.41 -20.02 -7.35
N TRP A 7 -12.81 -21.19 -7.59
CA TRP A 7 -12.14 -21.97 -6.53
C TRP A 7 -10.90 -21.25 -6.01
N PHE A 8 -10.11 -20.64 -6.91
CA PHE A 8 -8.97 -19.80 -6.53
C PHE A 8 -9.40 -18.60 -5.68
N ILE A 9 -10.45 -17.87 -6.10
CA ILE A 9 -10.99 -16.73 -5.35
C ILE A 9 -11.46 -17.19 -3.97
N LEU A 10 -12.22 -18.29 -3.90
CA LEU A 10 -12.75 -18.81 -2.65
C LEU A 10 -11.63 -19.19 -1.67
N VAL A 11 -10.57 -19.86 -2.14
CA VAL A 11 -9.42 -20.21 -1.32
C VAL A 11 -8.71 -18.98 -0.78
N MET A 12 -8.50 -17.96 -1.61
CA MET A 12 -7.86 -16.70 -1.17
C MET A 12 -8.72 -15.94 -0.14
N LEU A 13 -10.03 -15.86 -0.36
CA LEU A 13 -10.95 -15.23 0.59
C LEU A 13 -11.00 -15.99 1.91
N LEU A 14 -11.09 -17.32 1.86
CA LEU A 14 -11.12 -18.17 3.04
C LEU A 14 -9.80 -18.10 3.81
N ALA A 15 -8.66 -18.11 3.11
CA ALA A 15 -7.35 -17.91 3.73
C ALA A 15 -7.26 -16.55 4.44
N GLY A 16 -7.78 -15.48 3.81
CA GLY A 16 -7.88 -14.15 4.43
C GLY A 16 -8.75 -14.15 5.68
N LEU A 17 -9.91 -14.81 5.63
CA LEU A 17 -10.85 -14.90 6.74
C LEU A 17 -10.28 -15.71 7.90
N ILE A 18 -9.71 -16.89 7.64
CA ILE A 18 -9.09 -17.76 8.65
C ILE A 18 -7.89 -17.03 9.27
N ARG A 19 -6.98 -16.50 8.45
CA ARG A 19 -5.83 -15.74 8.96
C ARG A 19 -6.29 -14.55 9.79
N GLY A 20 -7.31 -13.83 9.33
CA GLY A 20 -7.87 -12.70 10.07
C GLY A 20 -8.46 -13.11 11.42
N TYR A 21 -9.17 -14.24 11.46
CA TYR A 21 -9.74 -14.79 12.68
C TYR A 21 -8.68 -15.21 13.69
N LEU A 22 -7.62 -15.89 13.21
CA LEU A 22 -6.48 -16.31 14.04
C LEU A 22 -5.68 -15.13 14.58
N VAL A 23 -5.54 -14.06 13.79
CA VAL A 23 -4.80 -12.85 14.17
C VAL A 23 -5.62 -11.95 15.10
N GLY A 24 -6.94 -11.87 14.94
CA GLY A 24 -7.82 -10.97 15.72
C GLY A 24 -7.89 -9.55 15.15
N ALA A 25 -8.97 -8.83 15.44
CA ALA A 25 -9.18 -7.46 14.98
C ALA A 25 -8.21 -6.47 15.63
N VAL A 26 -8.00 -6.59 16.94
CA VAL A 26 -7.13 -5.69 17.71
C VAL A 26 -5.71 -5.69 17.18
N ARG A 27 -5.09 -6.88 17.00
CA ARG A 27 -3.76 -6.97 16.40
C ARG A 27 -3.70 -6.51 14.96
N GLN A 28 -4.74 -6.75 14.17
CA GLN A 28 -4.79 -6.22 12.81
C GLN A 28 -4.81 -4.68 12.80
N ALA A 29 -5.65 -4.06 13.63
CA ALA A 29 -5.73 -2.61 13.74
C ALA A 29 -4.42 -2.02 14.28
N ALA A 30 -3.88 -2.59 15.35
CA ALA A 30 -2.62 -2.15 15.94
C ALA A 30 -1.43 -2.35 14.99
N SER A 31 -1.42 -3.39 14.14
CA SER A 31 -0.37 -3.56 13.13
C SER A 31 -0.42 -2.47 12.06
N LEU A 32 -1.61 -2.03 11.66
CA LEU A 32 -1.79 -0.95 10.68
C LEU A 32 -1.43 0.40 11.28
N LEU A 33 -1.94 0.69 12.47
CA LEU A 33 -1.61 1.91 13.21
C LEU A 33 -0.12 1.97 13.52
N GLY A 34 0.46 0.85 13.96
CA GLY A 34 1.88 0.72 14.23
C GLY A 34 2.73 0.89 12.99
N LEU A 35 2.29 0.41 11.83
CA LEU A 35 2.99 0.63 10.56
C LEU A 35 2.98 2.12 10.18
N VAL A 36 1.83 2.79 10.24
CA VAL A 36 1.71 4.22 9.94
C VAL A 36 2.52 5.04 10.92
N ALA A 37 2.39 4.78 12.22
CA ALA A 37 3.17 5.46 13.24
C ALA A 37 4.67 5.23 13.04
N ALA A 38 5.10 3.98 12.84
CA ALA A 38 6.50 3.66 12.59
C ALA A 38 7.05 4.42 11.38
N LEU A 39 6.32 4.51 10.26
CA LEU A 39 6.74 5.30 9.11
C LEU A 39 6.90 6.80 9.45
N LEU A 40 5.89 7.40 10.07
CA LEU A 40 5.90 8.83 10.40
C LEU A 40 7.04 9.17 11.37
N PHE A 41 7.16 8.43 12.47
CA PHE A 41 8.23 8.64 13.46
C PHE A 41 9.61 8.36 12.86
N SER A 42 9.75 7.35 12.01
CA SER A 42 11.06 7.03 11.42
C SER A 42 11.53 8.11 10.46
N VAL A 43 10.64 8.63 9.60
CA VAL A 43 11.00 9.71 8.68
C VAL A 43 11.37 10.98 9.43
N GLU A 44 10.66 11.31 10.51
CA GLU A 44 10.93 12.51 11.30
C GLU A 44 12.26 12.41 12.07
N PHE A 45 12.53 11.26 12.71
CA PHE A 45 13.64 11.11 13.65
C PHE A 45 14.86 10.35 13.08
N MET A 46 14.85 9.92 11.81
CA MET A 46 15.93 9.13 11.21
C MET A 46 17.30 9.82 11.27
N GLY A 47 17.36 11.14 11.13
CA GLY A 47 18.63 11.88 11.16
C GLY A 47 19.26 11.88 12.56
N ALA A 48 18.47 12.22 13.58
CA ALA A 48 18.94 12.30 14.97
C ALA A 48 19.38 10.93 15.50
N VAL A 49 18.57 9.89 15.29
CA VAL A 49 18.90 8.53 15.73
C VAL A 49 20.02 7.93 14.89
N GLY A 50 20.04 8.20 13.58
CA GLY A 50 21.08 7.77 12.67
C GLY A 50 22.47 8.25 13.07
N ALA A 51 22.60 9.54 13.40
CA ALA A 51 23.87 10.13 13.83
C ALA A 51 24.41 9.48 15.11
N LEU A 52 23.53 9.18 16.08
CA LEU A 52 23.90 8.47 17.32
C LEU A 52 24.41 7.06 17.03
N ILE A 53 23.75 6.33 16.14
CA ILE A 53 24.15 4.97 15.74
C ILE A 53 25.51 4.98 15.04
N VAL A 54 25.68 5.86 14.04
CA VAL A 54 26.91 5.94 13.26
C VAL A 54 28.10 6.33 14.13
N LYS A 55 27.92 7.31 15.04
CA LYS A 55 28.95 7.71 16.00
C LYS A 55 29.35 6.56 16.94
N SER A 56 28.39 5.74 17.35
CA SER A 56 28.64 4.63 18.29
C SER A 56 29.29 3.43 17.63
N LEU A 57 28.98 3.18 16.36
CA LEU A 57 29.46 2.00 15.60
C LEU A 57 30.62 2.31 14.64
N GLY A 58 31.02 3.57 14.49
CA GLY A 58 32.09 4.00 13.57
C GLY A 58 31.75 3.79 12.10
N LEU A 59 30.47 3.89 11.72
CA LEU A 59 30.02 3.70 10.35
C LEU A 59 30.24 4.96 9.49
N ALA A 60 30.00 4.86 8.18
CA ALA A 60 30.00 6.02 7.30
C ALA A 60 28.78 6.92 7.58
N GLU A 61 28.95 8.25 7.54
CA GLU A 61 27.82 9.17 7.75
C GLU A 61 26.73 9.05 6.69
N SER A 62 27.07 8.59 5.48
CA SER A 62 26.11 8.35 4.39
C SER A 62 25.04 7.31 4.74
N VAL A 63 25.32 6.38 5.66
CA VAL A 63 24.34 5.37 6.09
C VAL A 63 23.52 5.81 7.30
N ALA A 64 23.79 6.97 7.89
CA ALA A 64 23.10 7.44 9.10
C ALA A 64 21.57 7.50 8.94
N PRO A 65 21.00 8.12 7.89
CA PRO A 65 19.54 8.20 7.76
C PRO A 65 18.92 6.81 7.58
N LEU A 66 19.56 5.93 6.82
CA LEU A 66 19.07 4.57 6.59
C LEU A 66 19.08 3.73 7.88
N ALA A 67 20.15 3.82 8.66
CA ALA A 67 20.27 3.13 9.94
C ALA A 67 19.23 3.65 10.95
N GLY A 68 19.09 4.97 11.06
CA GLY A 68 18.11 5.61 11.95
C GLY A 68 16.68 5.26 11.59
N PHE A 69 16.32 5.33 10.30
CA PHE A 69 15.01 4.91 9.80
C PHE A 69 14.74 3.44 10.14
N THR A 70 15.69 2.55 9.87
CA THR A 70 15.50 1.10 10.09
C THR A 70 15.28 0.78 11.57
N VAL A 71 16.11 1.34 12.46
CA VAL A 71 16.03 1.09 13.90
C VAL A 71 14.73 1.65 14.48
N LEU A 72 14.37 2.89 14.13
CA LEU A 72 13.11 3.48 14.59
C LEU A 72 11.90 2.72 14.05
N PHE A 73 11.92 2.37 12.77
CA PHE A 73 10.80 1.69 12.13
C PHE A 73 10.54 0.35 12.80
N LEU A 74 11.59 -0.46 12.96
CA LEU A 74 11.48 -1.74 13.66
C LEU A 74 11.10 -1.54 15.12
N GLY A 75 11.73 -0.62 15.84
CA GLY A 75 11.47 -0.38 17.25
C GLY A 75 10.02 0.02 17.53
N VAL A 76 9.52 1.02 16.81
CA VAL A 76 8.14 1.51 16.93
C VAL A 76 7.15 0.45 16.47
N TYR A 77 7.40 -0.20 15.33
CA TYR A 77 6.51 -1.24 14.82
C TYR A 77 6.39 -2.42 15.80
N LEU A 78 7.52 -2.90 16.33
CA LEU A 78 7.55 -3.98 17.32
C LEU A 78 6.85 -3.58 18.62
N LEU A 79 7.02 -2.33 19.07
CA LEU A 79 6.32 -1.81 20.24
C LEU A 79 4.80 -1.91 20.06
N PHE A 80 4.27 -1.48 18.92
CA PHE A 80 2.84 -1.61 18.63
C PHE A 80 2.37 -3.07 18.56
N LEU A 81 3.20 -3.98 18.04
CA LEU A 81 2.90 -5.42 18.04
C LEU A 81 2.82 -6.00 19.46
N VAL A 82 3.69 -5.55 20.37
CA VAL A 82 3.66 -5.95 21.78
C VAL A 82 2.43 -5.38 22.47
N LEU A 83 2.15 -4.08 22.29
CA LEU A 83 0.95 -3.44 22.84
C LEU A 83 -0.32 -4.17 22.37
N ALA A 84 -0.38 -4.52 21.08
CA ALA A 84 -1.49 -5.29 20.54
C ALA A 84 -1.69 -6.63 21.27
N ARG A 85 -0.59 -7.36 21.55
CA ARG A 85 -0.64 -8.63 22.30
C ARG A 85 -1.23 -8.42 23.69
N LEU A 86 -0.80 -7.37 24.38
CA LEU A 86 -1.27 -7.05 25.73
C LEU A 86 -2.77 -6.71 25.71
N LEU A 87 -3.21 -5.89 24.76
CA LEU A 87 -4.63 -5.56 24.61
C LEU A 87 -5.45 -6.83 24.32
N GLU A 88 -4.98 -7.71 23.44
CA GLU A 88 -5.66 -8.98 23.17
C GLU A 88 -5.83 -9.85 24.41
N GLN A 89 -4.82 -9.92 25.28
CA GLN A 89 -4.93 -10.64 26.54
C GLN A 89 -6.02 -10.05 27.45
N LEU A 90 -6.20 -8.73 27.45
CA LEU A 90 -7.29 -8.08 28.17
C LEU A 90 -8.66 -8.47 27.59
N PHE A 91 -8.81 -8.50 26.26
CA PHE A 91 -10.06 -8.95 25.63
C PHE A 91 -10.34 -10.43 25.87
N ASP A 92 -9.31 -11.27 25.95
CA ASP A 92 -9.44 -12.68 26.30
C ASP A 92 -9.98 -12.85 27.73
N THR A 93 -9.48 -12.06 28.70
CA THR A 93 -10.02 -12.09 30.07
C THR A 93 -11.47 -11.61 30.17
N LEU A 94 -11.92 -10.76 29.24
CA LEU A 94 -13.29 -10.24 29.22
C LEU A 94 -14.29 -11.15 28.49
N SER A 95 -13.89 -12.36 28.08
CA SER A 95 -14.70 -13.26 27.22
C SER A 95 -15.13 -12.64 25.88
N LEU A 96 -14.55 -11.51 25.49
CA LEU A 96 -14.78 -10.84 24.20
C LEU A 96 -13.86 -11.36 23.09
N SER A 97 -13.06 -12.40 23.39
CA SER A 97 -12.16 -13.06 22.44
C SER A 97 -12.87 -13.49 21.16
N PHE A 98 -14.07 -14.07 21.28
CA PHE A 98 -14.84 -14.50 20.11
C PHE A 98 -15.19 -13.33 19.20
N LEU A 99 -15.66 -12.21 19.76
CA LEU A 99 -15.98 -11.02 18.98
C LEU A 99 -14.73 -10.40 18.34
N ASN A 100 -13.61 -10.32 19.07
CA ASN A 100 -12.33 -9.86 18.52
C ASN A 100 -11.85 -10.73 17.35
N ARG A 101 -11.94 -12.06 17.47
CA ARG A 101 -11.55 -13.00 16.41
C ARG A 101 -12.53 -12.95 15.24
N ALA A 102 -13.83 -12.91 15.48
CA ALA A 102 -14.85 -12.80 14.44
C ALA A 102 -14.69 -11.50 13.64
N ALA A 103 -14.53 -10.36 14.32
CA ALA A 103 -14.22 -9.08 13.68
C ALA A 103 -12.89 -9.16 12.92
N GLY A 104 -11.88 -9.84 13.47
CA GLY A 104 -10.62 -10.10 12.79
C GLY A 104 -10.79 -10.88 11.49
N GLY A 105 -11.65 -11.90 11.49
CA GLY A 105 -12.00 -12.67 10.31
C GLY A 105 -12.69 -11.83 9.24
N ALA A 106 -13.64 -10.97 9.64
CA ALA A 106 -14.29 -10.02 8.73
C ALA A 106 -13.29 -9.04 8.10
N VAL A 107 -12.40 -8.44 8.91
CA VAL A 107 -11.36 -7.53 8.42
C VAL A 107 -10.36 -8.27 7.50
N GLY A 108 -9.97 -9.50 7.85
CA GLY A 108 -9.06 -10.31 7.05
C GLY A 108 -9.66 -10.73 5.70
N GLY A 109 -10.93 -11.15 5.70
CA GLY A 109 -11.68 -11.45 4.48
C GLY A 109 -11.84 -10.22 3.60
N ALA A 110 -12.20 -9.07 4.18
CA ALA A 110 -12.30 -7.81 3.45
C ALA A 110 -10.95 -7.40 2.82
N LYS A 111 -9.84 -7.50 3.57
CA LYS A 111 -8.49 -7.26 3.03
C LYS A 111 -8.16 -8.18 1.87
N ALA A 112 -8.41 -9.48 2.00
CA ALA A 112 -8.16 -10.43 0.92
C ALA A 112 -9.01 -10.14 -0.32
N ALA A 113 -10.28 -9.77 -0.13
CA ALA A 113 -11.17 -9.38 -1.21
C ALA A 113 -10.69 -8.12 -1.94
N LEU A 114 -10.23 -7.10 -1.19
CA LEU A 114 -9.65 -5.89 -1.76
C LEU A 114 -8.34 -6.16 -2.51
N LEU A 115 -7.47 -7.01 -1.98
CA LEU A 115 -6.23 -7.41 -2.65
C LEU A 115 -6.51 -8.20 -3.94
N LEU A 116 -7.48 -9.12 -3.93
CA LEU A 116 -7.96 -9.81 -5.13
C LEU A 116 -8.53 -8.84 -6.15
N SER A 117 -9.33 -7.87 -5.70
CA SER A 117 -9.90 -6.85 -6.57
C SER A 117 -8.82 -5.97 -7.22
N LEU A 118 -7.81 -5.56 -6.45
CA LEU A 118 -6.65 -4.85 -6.97
C LEU A 118 -5.89 -5.70 -7.99
N LEU A 119 -5.65 -6.97 -7.68
CA LEU A 119 -4.99 -7.91 -8.57
C LEU A 119 -5.77 -8.03 -9.90
N PHE A 120 -7.09 -8.23 -9.84
CA PHE A 120 -7.92 -8.31 -11.03
C PHE A 120 -7.96 -7.02 -11.84
N LEU A 121 -7.88 -5.86 -11.21
CA LEU A 121 -7.79 -4.58 -11.93
C LEU A 121 -6.48 -4.48 -12.73
N VAL A 122 -5.36 -4.85 -12.12
CA VAL A 122 -4.05 -4.88 -12.79
C VAL A 122 -4.05 -5.91 -13.92
N LEU A 123 -4.55 -7.12 -13.67
CA LEU A 123 -4.67 -8.19 -14.66
C LEU A 123 -5.61 -7.82 -15.81
N ALA A 124 -6.69 -7.10 -15.52
CA ALA A 124 -7.62 -6.59 -16.52
C ALA A 124 -6.93 -5.67 -17.52
N GLY A 125 -6.04 -4.79 -17.05
CA GLY A 125 -5.21 -3.93 -17.90
C GLY A 125 -4.20 -4.68 -18.76
N LEU A 126 -3.88 -5.93 -18.41
CA LEU A 126 -3.00 -6.83 -19.18
C LEU A 126 -3.79 -7.84 -20.03
N GLU A 127 -5.12 -7.71 -20.12
CA GLU A 127 -6.01 -8.65 -20.83
C GLU A 127 -5.96 -10.11 -20.30
N LEU A 128 -5.50 -10.31 -19.06
CA LEU A 128 -5.47 -11.61 -18.39
C LEU A 128 -6.46 -11.67 -17.21
N PRO A 129 -7.10 -12.82 -16.89
CA PRO A 129 -7.31 -13.99 -17.72
C PRO A 129 -8.16 -13.67 -18.97
N GLU A 130 -8.24 -14.61 -19.92
CA GLU A 130 -9.06 -14.47 -21.14
C GLU A 130 -10.52 -14.11 -20.84
N LYS A 131 -11.16 -13.37 -21.75
CA LYS A 131 -12.52 -12.84 -21.57
C LYS A 131 -13.53 -13.94 -21.23
N GLU A 132 -13.40 -15.12 -21.83
CA GLU A 132 -14.26 -16.28 -21.62
C GLU A 132 -14.15 -16.80 -20.18
N THR A 133 -12.92 -16.93 -19.65
CA THR A 133 -12.67 -17.31 -18.26
C THR A 133 -13.23 -16.29 -17.25
N ARG A 134 -13.25 -15.00 -17.62
CA ARG A 134 -13.84 -13.93 -16.77
C ARG A 134 -15.37 -13.99 -16.77
N THR A 135 -16.00 -14.28 -17.91
CA THR A 135 -17.46 -14.34 -18.02
C THR A 135 -18.05 -15.60 -17.40
N ASP A 136 -17.31 -16.71 -17.41
CA ASP A 136 -17.75 -17.97 -16.83
C ASP A 136 -17.65 -17.98 -15.29
N SER A 137 -16.83 -17.10 -14.70
CA SER A 137 -16.66 -17.01 -13.25
C SER A 137 -17.77 -16.18 -12.60
N ALA A 138 -18.46 -16.80 -11.64
CA ALA A 138 -19.50 -16.14 -10.86
C ALA A 138 -18.93 -15.13 -9.85
N LEU A 139 -17.71 -15.37 -9.34
CA LEU A 139 -17.09 -14.56 -8.29
C LEU A 139 -16.16 -13.46 -8.82
N TYR A 140 -15.71 -13.56 -10.08
CA TYR A 140 -14.80 -12.57 -10.67
C TYR A 140 -15.39 -11.16 -10.65
N ARG A 141 -16.61 -10.99 -11.18
CA ARG A 141 -17.23 -9.66 -11.30
C ARG A 141 -17.56 -9.02 -9.94
N PRO A 142 -18.19 -9.72 -8.97
CA PRO A 142 -18.41 -9.16 -7.64
C PRO A 142 -17.12 -8.73 -6.95
N VAL A 143 -16.07 -9.57 -6.98
CA VAL A 143 -14.79 -9.28 -6.32
C VAL A 143 -14.04 -8.16 -7.02
N ALA A 144 -13.95 -8.16 -8.36
CA ALA A 144 -13.28 -7.11 -9.12
C ALA A 144 -13.89 -5.71 -8.89
N GLN A 145 -15.19 -5.64 -8.59
CA GLN A 145 -15.90 -4.37 -8.31
C GLN A 145 -15.76 -3.89 -6.86
N LEU A 146 -15.21 -4.69 -5.95
CA LEU A 146 -15.10 -4.29 -4.54
C LEU A 146 -14.16 -3.10 -4.36
N LEU A 147 -13.01 -3.09 -5.04
CA LEU A 147 -12.05 -2.00 -4.90
C LEU A 147 -12.59 -0.67 -5.44
N PRO A 148 -13.13 -0.57 -6.68
CA PRO A 148 -13.75 0.67 -7.16
C PRO A 148 -14.83 1.19 -6.22
N ARG A 149 -15.75 0.31 -5.79
CA ARG A 149 -16.82 0.70 -4.84
C ARG A 149 -16.27 1.16 -3.49
N THR A 150 -15.20 0.53 -3.01
CA THR A 150 -14.58 0.93 -1.74
C THR A 150 -13.89 2.28 -1.88
N ILE A 151 -13.23 2.55 -3.02
CA ILE A 151 -12.64 3.86 -3.31
C ILE A 151 -13.74 4.93 -3.33
N GLU A 152 -14.82 4.73 -4.10
CA GLU A 152 -15.97 5.64 -4.17
C GLU A 152 -16.61 5.87 -2.80
N ALA A 153 -16.79 4.82 -2.00
CA ALA A 153 -17.31 4.94 -0.64
C ALA A 153 -16.35 5.75 0.26
N THR A 154 -15.05 5.56 0.09
CA THR A 154 -14.00 6.25 0.88
C THR A 154 -13.82 7.71 0.45
N GLU A 155 -14.13 8.08 -0.80
CA GLU A 155 -14.11 9.47 -1.28
C GLU A 155 -15.00 10.39 -0.45
N SER A 156 -16.09 9.86 0.13
CA SER A 156 -16.96 10.61 1.03
C SER A 156 -16.32 10.94 2.39
N TRP A 157 -15.36 10.13 2.86
CA TRP A 157 -14.73 10.26 4.18
C TRP A 157 -13.39 11.00 4.16
N PHE A 158 -12.70 11.09 3.03
CA PHE A 158 -11.38 11.75 2.94
C PHE A 158 -11.35 12.88 1.89
N PRO A 159 -12.10 13.99 2.09
CA PRO A 159 -12.02 15.17 1.23
C PRO A 159 -10.61 15.80 1.19
N ALA A 160 -9.81 15.57 2.23
CA ALA A 160 -8.41 15.98 2.29
C ALA A 160 -7.51 15.23 1.29
N ALA A 161 -7.78 13.95 1.03
CA ALA A 161 -7.04 13.16 0.04
C ALA A 161 -7.26 13.69 -1.38
N LYS A 162 -8.51 14.09 -1.71
CA LYS A 162 -8.85 14.74 -2.98
C LYS A 162 -8.14 16.08 -3.15
N ARG A 163 -8.11 16.92 -2.11
CA ARG A 163 -7.38 18.21 -2.15
C ARG A 163 -5.88 18.02 -2.40
N ALA A 164 -5.28 17.01 -1.78
CA ALA A 164 -3.87 16.68 -2.00
C ALA A 164 -3.61 16.17 -3.42
N ALA A 165 -4.47 15.28 -3.94
CA ALA A 165 -4.38 14.80 -5.32
C ALA A 165 -4.54 15.93 -6.35
N ASP A 166 -5.50 16.84 -6.13
CA ASP A 166 -5.73 18.00 -7.00
C ASP A 166 -4.54 18.99 -6.95
N GLN A 167 -3.94 19.19 -5.78
CA GLN A 167 -2.76 20.05 -5.63
C GLN A 167 -1.54 19.49 -6.37
N LEU A 168 -1.29 18.18 -6.25
CA LEU A 168 -0.21 17.51 -6.97
C LEU A 168 -0.46 17.55 -8.49
N GLY A 169 -1.69 17.30 -8.94
CA GLY A 169 -2.07 17.39 -10.34
C GLY A 169 -1.78 18.78 -10.94
N ARG A 170 -2.09 19.85 -10.21
CA ARG A 170 -1.78 21.23 -10.62
C ARG A 170 -0.28 21.51 -10.68
N GLN A 171 0.49 21.01 -9.72
CA GLN A 171 1.95 21.19 -9.71
C GLN A 171 2.66 20.41 -10.83
N VAL A 172 2.20 19.21 -11.15
CA VAL A 172 2.76 18.42 -12.26
C VAL A 172 2.37 19.03 -13.60
N ARG A 173 1.11 19.47 -13.77
CA ARG A 173 0.63 20.17 -14.97
C ARG A 173 1.42 21.47 -15.21
N SER A 174 1.61 22.28 -14.17
CA SER A 174 2.38 23.54 -14.31
C SER A 174 3.85 23.31 -14.65
N ARG A 175 4.46 22.20 -14.18
CA ARG A 175 5.81 21.82 -14.60
C ARG A 175 5.85 21.25 -16.01
N MET A 176 4.84 20.49 -16.44
CA MET A 176 4.76 19.99 -17.82
C MET A 176 4.54 21.13 -18.82
N ASP A 177 3.72 22.11 -18.49
CA ASP A 177 3.44 23.27 -19.35
C ASP A 177 4.61 24.27 -19.35
N ALA A 178 5.47 24.24 -18.32
CA ALA A 178 6.68 25.06 -18.21
C ALA A 178 7.96 24.37 -18.72
N VAL A 179 7.89 23.10 -19.15
CA VAL A 179 8.97 22.43 -19.88
C VAL A 179 8.71 22.68 -21.36
N PRO A 180 9.45 23.60 -22.02
CA PRO A 180 9.34 23.76 -23.45
C PRO A 180 9.76 22.44 -24.09
N GLU A 181 9.02 22.03 -25.12
CA GLU A 181 9.25 20.85 -25.96
C GLU A 181 10.53 21.03 -26.81
N SER A 182 11.66 21.30 -26.17
CA SER A 182 12.95 21.55 -26.83
C SER A 182 13.93 20.46 -26.46
N SER A 183 13.92 19.39 -27.24
CA SER A 183 15.12 18.85 -27.88
C SER A 183 14.78 17.74 -28.87
N ASP A 184 15.04 18.04 -30.14
CA ASP A 184 15.58 17.14 -31.17
C ASP A 184 14.66 16.67 -32.31
N SER A 185 14.66 17.44 -33.40
CA SER A 185 15.03 16.95 -34.75
C SER A 185 14.93 18.09 -35.77
N GLY A 186 15.89 19.01 -35.79
CA GLY A 186 15.83 20.11 -36.74
C GLY A 186 17.08 20.95 -36.99
N ASN A 187 18.16 20.81 -36.22
CA ASN A 187 19.33 21.68 -36.38
C ASN A 187 20.67 20.94 -36.41
N ALA A 188 20.76 19.92 -37.27
CA ALA A 188 22.04 19.27 -37.61
C ALA A 188 22.44 19.45 -39.10
N ARG A 189 21.75 20.32 -39.85
CA ARG A 189 22.05 20.57 -41.28
C ARG A 189 22.58 21.97 -41.62
N SER A 190 22.65 22.88 -40.65
CA SER A 190 23.06 24.27 -40.88
C SER A 190 24.60 24.49 -40.86
N GLY A 191 25.35 23.60 -40.20
CA GLY A 191 26.80 23.78 -39.99
C GLY A 191 27.73 23.30 -41.12
N LEU A 192 27.21 22.73 -42.22
CA LEU A 192 28.03 22.15 -43.29
C LEU A 192 28.16 23.03 -44.55
N GLN A 193 27.55 24.21 -44.59
CA GLN A 193 27.59 25.09 -45.79
C GLN A 193 28.50 26.32 -45.68
N SER A 194 29.16 26.58 -44.54
CA SER A 194 30.04 27.77 -44.38
C SER A 194 31.53 27.49 -44.61
N GLY A 195 31.88 26.60 -45.55
CA GLY A 195 33.26 26.17 -45.81
C GLY A 195 33.72 26.22 -47.27
N ILE A 196 32.90 26.78 -48.18
CA ILE A 196 33.30 27.03 -49.56
C ILE A 196 32.77 28.41 -49.96
N GLN A 197 33.53 29.45 -49.66
CA GLN A 197 33.84 30.61 -50.53
C GLN A 197 35.08 31.31 -50.00
#